data_AF-A0A1C0VJS2-F1
#
_entry.id   AF-A0A1C0VJS2-F1
#
_cell.length_a   1.000
_cell.length_b   1.000
_cell.length_c   1.000
_cell.angle_alpha   90.00
_cell.angle_beta   90.00
_cell.angle_gamma   90.00
#
_symmetry.space_group_name_H-M   'P 1'
#
loop_
_entity.id
_entity.type
_entity.pdbx_description
1 polymer ?
#
loop_
_entity_poly.entity_id
_entity_poly.type
_entity_poly.pdbx_seq_one_letter_code
_entity_poly.pdbx_strand_id
1 'polypeptide(L)'
;MNSKHQQLVEVLREARQFLSRPDNNFDWSSWKDAPAALREIDSIVARIESGDIPKRSDIELLFLPTGPIQEVSVSSGWGQEFCEFASRFDTAIARAYGEDVFA
;
A
#
# COMPACT_ATOMS: atom_id res chain seq x y z
N MET A 1 -16.76 -6.26 7.96
CA MET A 1 -15.47 -6.48 7.27
C MET A 1 -14.97 -7.88 7.62
N ASN A 2 -14.54 -8.68 6.64
CA ASN A 2 -13.97 -10.01 6.89
C ASN A 2 -12.62 -9.85 7.63
N SER A 3 -12.41 -10.56 8.74
CA SER A 3 -11.21 -10.42 9.59
C SER A 3 -9.91 -10.66 8.82
N LYS A 4 -9.94 -11.43 7.73
CA LYS A 4 -8.77 -11.70 6.88
C LYS A 4 -8.22 -10.47 6.15
N HIS A 5 -9.08 -9.52 5.80
CA HIS A 5 -8.69 -8.30 5.06
C HIS A 5 -8.45 -7.09 5.97
N GLN A 6 -8.76 -7.23 7.26
CA GLN A 6 -8.66 -6.12 8.20
C GLN A 6 -7.23 -5.60 8.32
N GLN A 7 -6.24 -6.48 8.42
CA GLN A 7 -4.84 -6.10 8.52
C GLN A 7 -4.33 -5.44 7.24
N LEU A 8 -4.82 -5.88 6.07
CA LEU A 8 -4.48 -5.26 4.80
C LEU A 8 -5.01 -3.83 4.74
N VAL A 9 -6.26 -3.62 5.15
CA VAL A 9 -6.86 -2.28 5.23
C VAL A 9 -6.12 -1.39 6.23
N GLU A 10 -5.71 -1.92 7.39
CA GLU A 10 -4.92 -1.18 8.39
C GLU A 10 -3.58 -0.69 7.80
N VAL A 11 -2.84 -1.56 7.10
CA VAL A 11 -1.57 -1.19 6.48
C VAL A 11 -1.75 -0.21 5.31
N LEU A 12 -2.79 -0.38 4.50
CA LEU A 12 -3.11 0.58 3.42
C LEU A 12 -3.46 1.96 3.99
N ARG A 13 -4.21 2.02 5.10
CA ARG A 13 -4.53 3.28 5.80
C ARG A 13 -3.28 3.92 6.40
N GLU A 14 -2.33 3.12 6.88
CA GLU A 14 -1.05 3.62 7.34
C GLU A 14 -0.22 4.21 6.18
N ALA A 15 -0.08 3.49 5.07
CA ALA A 15 0.58 4.00 3.87
C ALA A 15 -0.04 5.32 3.40
N ARG A 16 -1.37 5.42 3.42
CA ARG A 16 -2.11 6.67 3.14
C ARG A 16 -1.69 7.81 4.07
N GLN A 17 -1.51 7.56 5.37
CA GLN A 17 -1.06 8.59 6.32
C GLN A 17 0.33 9.10 5.97
N PHE A 18 1.27 8.22 5.63
CA PHE A 18 2.61 8.62 5.17
C PHE A 18 2.55 9.43 3.88
N LEU A 19 1.78 8.99 2.89
CA LEU A 19 1.59 9.68 1.61
C LEU A 19 0.92 11.06 1.77
N SER A 20 0.16 11.26 2.84
CA SER A 20 -0.50 12.55 3.15
C SER A 20 0.37 13.55 3.89
N ARG A 21 1.59 13.18 4.30
CA ARG A 21 2.52 14.11 4.97
C ARG A 21 2.85 15.29 4.03
N PRO A 22 2.98 16.50 4.59
CA PRO A 22 3.48 17.62 3.81
C PRO A 22 4.88 17.31 3.27
N ASP A 23 5.24 17.96 2.17
CA ASP A 23 6.58 17.91 1.57
C ASP A 23 7.04 16.54 1.02
N ASN A 24 6.12 15.57 0.86
CA ASN A 24 6.41 14.36 0.11
C ASN A 24 6.82 14.68 -1.34
N ASN A 25 7.90 14.05 -1.78
CA ASN A 25 8.41 14.12 -3.14
C ASN A 25 7.89 12.92 -3.97
N PHE A 26 7.18 13.23 -5.06
CA PHE A 26 6.55 12.25 -5.95
C PHE A 26 7.26 12.10 -7.31
N ASP A 27 8.38 12.79 -7.55
CA ASP A 27 9.02 12.93 -8.87
C ASP A 27 9.39 11.59 -9.54
N TRP A 28 9.66 10.55 -8.74
CA TRP A 28 10.04 9.21 -9.21
C TRP A 28 8.92 8.17 -9.07
N SER A 29 7.76 8.58 -8.58
CA SER A 29 6.61 7.69 -8.43
C SER A 29 5.74 7.71 -9.69
N SER A 30 4.83 6.74 -9.82
CA SER A 30 3.79 6.77 -10.85
C SER A 30 2.73 7.85 -10.60
N TRP A 31 2.69 8.44 -9.41
CA TRP A 31 1.74 9.49 -9.05
C TRP A 31 2.28 10.85 -9.40
N LYS A 32 1.39 11.69 -9.94
CA LYS A 32 1.69 13.10 -10.18
C LYS A 32 1.89 13.88 -8.87
N ASP A 33 1.09 13.54 -7.85
CA ASP A 33 1.01 14.29 -6.60
C ASP A 33 0.34 13.47 -5.48
N ALA A 34 0.36 14.01 -4.26
CA ALA A 34 -0.29 13.39 -3.11
C ALA A 34 -1.79 13.11 -3.34
N PRO A 35 -2.61 14.04 -3.88
CA PRO A 35 -4.01 13.74 -4.20
C PRO A 35 -4.20 12.51 -5.10
N ALA A 36 -3.33 12.30 -6.10
CA ALA A 36 -3.38 11.11 -6.94
C ALA A 36 -3.11 9.83 -6.14
N ALA A 37 -2.06 9.83 -5.32
CA ALA A 37 -1.72 8.69 -4.46
C ALA A 37 -2.85 8.36 -3.47
N LEU A 38 -3.37 9.39 -2.78
CA LEU A 38 -4.44 9.22 -1.81
C LEU A 38 -5.73 8.68 -2.44
N ARG A 39 -6.09 9.14 -3.65
CA ARG A 39 -7.26 8.62 -4.38
C ARG A 39 -7.11 7.13 -4.71
N GLU A 40 -5.93 6.69 -5.11
CA GLU A 40 -5.70 5.29 -5.44
C GLU A 40 -5.80 4.40 -4.19
N ILE A 41 -5.14 4.79 -3.10
CA ILE A 41 -5.24 4.06 -1.83
C ILE A 41 -6.67 4.06 -1.28
N ASP A 42 -7.37 5.19 -1.31
CA ASP A 42 -8.76 5.32 -0.86
C ASP A 42 -9.71 4.44 -1.70
N SER A 43 -9.48 4.36 -3.00
CA SER A 43 -10.24 3.48 -3.91
C SER A 43 -10.03 2.01 -3.57
N ILE A 44 -8.79 1.58 -3.35
CA ILE A 44 -8.46 0.20 -2.97
C ILE A 44 -9.12 -0.16 -1.63
N VAL A 45 -9.00 0.71 -0.62
CA VAL A 45 -9.62 0.50 0.70
C VAL A 45 -11.14 0.39 0.58
N ALA A 46 -11.79 1.31 -0.14
CA ALA A 46 -13.25 1.28 -0.33
C ALA A 46 -13.74 0.02 -1.04
N ARG A 47 -12.98 -0.47 -2.04
CA ARG A 47 -13.27 -1.73 -2.73
C ARG A 47 -13.20 -2.93 -1.78
N ILE A 48 -12.11 -3.06 -1.01
CA ILE A 48 -11.96 -4.12 -0.01
C ILE A 48 -13.08 -4.08 1.05
N GLU A 49 -13.43 -2.90 1.54
CA GLU A 49 -14.47 -2.72 2.55
C GLU A 49 -15.88 -3.06 2.04
N SER A 50 -16.15 -2.82 0.75
CA SER A 50 -17.40 -3.21 0.09
C SER A 50 -17.45 -4.67 -0.35
N GLY A 51 -16.35 -5.40 -0.22
CA GLY A 51 -16.24 -6.83 -0.56
C GLY A 51 -15.81 -7.10 -2.00
N ASP A 52 -15.56 -6.06 -2.81
CA ASP A 52 -14.91 -6.17 -4.11
C ASP A 52 -13.39 -6.23 -3.91
N ILE A 53 -12.84 -7.45 -3.80
CA ILE A 53 -11.42 -7.64 -3.51
C ILE A 53 -10.60 -7.44 -4.79
N PRO A 54 -9.70 -6.42 -4.87
CA PRO A 54 -8.82 -6.22 -6.02
C PRO A 54 -7.89 -7.43 -6.25
N LYS A 55 -7.26 -7.53 -7.43
CA LYS A 55 -6.26 -8.58 -7.62
C LYS A 55 -5.07 -8.32 -6.71
N ARG A 56 -4.47 -9.39 -6.19
CA ARG A 56 -3.27 -9.34 -5.35
C ARG A 56 -2.17 -8.48 -5.97
N SER A 57 -1.88 -8.70 -7.26
CA SER A 57 -0.88 -7.96 -8.04
C SER A 57 -1.12 -6.45 -8.08
N ASP A 58 -2.38 -6.02 -8.12
CA ASP A 58 -2.72 -4.59 -8.22
C ASP A 58 -2.32 -3.84 -6.94
N ILE A 59 -2.31 -4.54 -5.81
CA ILE A 59 -1.92 -3.98 -4.51
C ILE A 59 -0.42 -4.16 -4.28
N GLU A 60 0.14 -5.33 -4.59
CA GLU A 60 1.58 -5.60 -4.40
C GLU A 60 2.47 -4.64 -5.19
N LEU A 61 2.07 -4.28 -6.42
CA LEU A 61 2.80 -3.33 -7.26
C LEU A 61 3.08 -1.99 -6.54
N LEU A 62 2.22 -1.58 -5.60
CA LEU A 62 2.41 -0.35 -4.83
C LEU A 62 3.60 -0.42 -3.86
N PHE A 63 3.94 -1.62 -3.37
CA PHE A 63 4.93 -1.89 -2.33
C PHE A 63 6.20 -2.59 -2.85
N LEU A 64 6.25 -3.00 -4.12
CA LEU A 64 7.43 -3.64 -4.71
C LEU A 64 8.69 -2.75 -4.65
N PRO A 65 9.90 -3.34 -4.80
CA PRO A 65 11.09 -2.57 -5.14
C PRO A 65 10.83 -1.69 -6.36
N THR A 66 11.21 -0.42 -6.27
CA THR A 66 10.91 0.67 -7.22
C THR A 66 9.40 0.91 -7.45
N GLY A 67 8.56 0.37 -6.56
CA GLY A 67 7.13 0.65 -6.51
C GLY A 67 6.89 2.08 -6.02
N PRO A 68 5.72 2.67 -6.35
CA PRO A 68 5.47 4.08 -6.13
C PRO A 68 5.54 4.49 -4.64
N ILE A 69 5.15 3.63 -3.70
CA ILE A 69 5.28 3.95 -2.26
C ILE A 69 6.76 3.98 -1.84
N GLN A 70 7.58 3.06 -2.36
CA GLN A 70 9.00 3.02 -2.05
C GLN A 70 9.75 4.22 -2.65
N GLU A 71 9.42 4.60 -3.88
CA GLU A 71 10.03 5.77 -4.53
C GLU A 71 9.71 7.07 -3.77
N VAL A 72 8.46 7.26 -3.35
CA VAL A 72 8.09 8.40 -2.50
C VAL A 72 8.80 8.32 -1.14
N SER A 73 8.90 7.13 -0.53
CA SER A 73 9.51 6.97 0.80
C SER A 73 10.96 7.39 0.84
N VAL A 74 11.75 6.93 -0.13
CA VAL A 74 13.16 7.25 -0.26
C VAL A 74 13.33 8.74 -0.57
N SER A 75 12.56 9.25 -1.53
CA SER A 75 12.65 10.64 -1.97
C SER A 75 12.19 11.65 -0.90
N SER A 76 11.38 11.21 0.06
CA SER A 76 10.78 12.05 1.11
C SER A 76 11.36 11.77 2.51
N GLY A 77 12.39 10.92 2.62
CA GLY A 77 13.13 10.70 3.86
C GLY A 77 12.47 9.78 4.88
N TRP A 78 11.46 8.99 4.51
CA TRP A 78 10.80 8.01 5.40
C TRP A 78 10.98 6.55 4.94
N GLY A 79 12.09 6.27 4.24
CA GLY A 79 12.40 4.93 3.74
C GLY A 79 12.55 3.85 4.81
N GLN A 80 12.96 4.22 6.04
CA GLN A 80 13.06 3.25 7.14
C GLN A 80 11.66 2.82 7.62
N GLU A 81 10.75 3.78 7.78
CA GLU A 81 9.36 3.51 8.15
C GLU A 81 8.62 2.73 7.07
N PHE A 82 8.96 2.96 5.79
CA PHE A 82 8.49 2.12 4.69
C PHE A 82 8.81 0.64 4.91
N CYS A 83 10.05 0.31 5.27
CA CYS A 83 10.44 -1.08 5.53
C CYS A 83 9.61 -1.71 6.66
N GLU A 84 9.28 -0.94 7.70
CA GLU A 84 8.49 -1.43 8.84
C GLU A 84 7.06 -1.79 8.44
N PHE A 85 6.37 -0.90 7.71
CA PHE A 85 5.00 -1.22 7.28
C PHE A 85 4.95 -2.16 6.08
N ALA A 86 5.99 -2.22 5.23
CA ALA A 86 6.10 -3.19 4.15
C ALA A 86 6.19 -4.63 4.69
N SER A 87 6.92 -4.85 5.79
CA SER A 87 6.92 -6.17 6.46
C SER A 87 5.53 -6.56 6.99
N ARG A 88 4.76 -5.59 7.51
CA ARG A 88 3.37 -5.82 7.91
C ARG A 88 2.47 -6.06 6.70
N PHE A 89 2.71 -5.36 5.59
CA PHE A 89 2.02 -5.56 4.33
C PHE A 89 2.19 -7.00 3.82
N ASP A 90 3.41 -7.52 3.80
CA ASP A 90 3.69 -8.90 3.36
C ASP A 90 2.89 -9.93 4.18
N THR A 91 2.83 -9.73 5.50
CA THR A 91 2.02 -10.59 6.37
C THR A 91 0.51 -10.45 6.10
N ALA A 92 0.05 -9.23 5.84
CA ALA A 92 -1.35 -8.94 5.61
C ALA A 92 -1.83 -9.46 4.24
N ILE A 93 -1.02 -9.34 3.19
CA ILE A 93 -1.35 -9.81 1.84
C ILE A 93 -1.46 -11.34 1.80
N ALA A 94 -0.52 -12.05 2.45
CA ALA A 94 -0.56 -13.51 2.56
C ALA A 94 -1.81 -14.00 3.31
N ARG A 95 -2.26 -13.27 4.36
CA ARG A 95 -3.50 -13.60 5.08
C ARG A 95 -4.76 -13.31 4.28
N ALA A 96 -4.77 -12.21 3.52
CA ALA A 96 -5.93 -11.78 2.74
C ALA A 96 -6.18 -12.70 1.54
N TYR A 97 -5.12 -13.09 0.82
CA TYR A 97 -5.21 -13.87 -0.42
C TYR A 97 -4.91 -15.36 -0.23
N GLY A 98 -4.39 -15.76 0.93
CA GLY A 98 -3.80 -17.08 1.15
C GLY A 98 -2.31 -17.07 0.79
N GLU A 99 -1.55 -17.98 1.39
CA GLU A 99 -0.23 -18.31 0.86
C GLU A 99 -0.45 -18.96 -0.50
N ASP A 100 0.17 -18.42 -1.55
CA ASP A 100 0.33 -19.19 -2.77
C ASP A 100 1.17 -20.42 -2.39
N VAL A 101 0.50 -21.56 -2.23
CA VAL A 101 1.15 -22.85 -2.11
C VAL A 101 1.80 -23.12 -3.45
N PHE A 102 2.99 -22.56 -3.67
CA PHE A 102 3.91 -23.06 -4.68
C PHE A 102 4.42 -24.41 -4.16
N ALA A 103 3.62 -25.44 -4.41
CA ALA A 103 4.10 -26.82 -4.61
C ALA A 103 4.45 -27.00 -6.09
#